data_AF-A0A7Y2BV15-F1
#
_entry.id   AF-A0A7Y2BV15-F1
#
_cell.length_a   1.000
_cell.length_b   1.000
_cell.length_c   1.000
_cell.angle_alpha   90.00
_cell.angle_beta   90.00
_cell.angle_gamma   90.00
#
_symmetry.space_group_name_H-M   'P 1'
#
loop_
_entity.id
_entity.type
_entity.pdbx_description
1 polymer ?
#
loop_
_entity_poly.entity_id
_entity_poly.type
_entity_poly.pdbx_seq_one_letter_code
_entity_poly.pdbx_strand_id
1 'polypeptide(L)'
;MAGIKTKRMARVLKVLQSLRQREEARLGAMERRSYALKSAQSSAIATLNDQYELDRPQAAGFSRLIADQLRLCAAQEQAAEQQAARQRDRLAMRRGLERVTEQLVNDLSQADQRSDEAAGLQDVIDVYRGKPAASKQ
;
A
#
# COMPACT_ATOMS: atom_id res chain seq x y z
N MET A 1 -26.71 -7.92 18.34
CA MET A 1 -26.07 -8.31 17.05
C MET A 1 -25.10 -7.26 16.47
N ALA A 2 -25.18 -5.99 16.86
CA ALA A 2 -24.41 -4.90 16.24
C ALA A 2 -22.92 -4.86 16.65
N GLY A 3 -22.57 -5.03 17.93
CA GLY A 3 -21.16 -5.10 18.37
C GLY A 3 -20.31 -6.26 17.78
N ILE A 4 -20.92 -7.35 17.30
CA ILE A 4 -20.22 -8.42 16.56
C ILE A 4 -19.77 -7.92 15.18
N LYS A 5 -20.61 -7.09 14.53
CA LYS A 5 -20.32 -6.50 13.21
C LYS A 5 -19.18 -5.48 13.32
N THR A 6 -19.19 -4.62 14.34
CA THR A 6 -18.13 -3.64 14.63
C THR A 6 -16.78 -4.33 14.84
N LYS A 7 -16.72 -5.38 15.67
CA LYS A 7 -15.50 -6.18 15.89
C LYS A 7 -15.01 -6.89 14.63
N ARG A 8 -15.92 -7.38 13.77
CA ARG A 8 -15.55 -8.02 12.50
C ARG A 8 -14.93 -7.02 11.53
N MET A 9 -15.51 -5.82 11.42
CA MET A 9 -15.02 -4.77 10.53
C MET A 9 -13.66 -4.20 11.00
N ALA A 10 -13.45 -4.06 12.31
CA ALA A 10 -12.14 -3.69 12.87
C ALA A 10 -11.03 -4.71 12.52
N ARG A 11 -11.35 -6.02 12.46
CA ARG A 11 -10.40 -7.04 12.00
C ARG A 11 -10.08 -6.89 10.51
N VAL A 12 -11.08 -6.59 9.68
CA VAL A 12 -10.88 -6.34 8.24
C VAL A 12 -9.95 -5.15 8.04
N LEU A 13 -10.17 -4.05 8.77
CA LEU A 13 -9.30 -2.89 8.73
C LEU A 13 -7.84 -3.25 9.08
N LYS A 14 -7.63 -4.01 10.16
CA LYS A 14 -6.28 -4.46 10.55
C LYS A 14 -5.61 -5.30 9.47
N VAL A 15 -6.37 -6.17 8.80
CA VAL A 15 -5.85 -6.97 7.67
C VAL A 15 -5.45 -6.07 6.51
N LEU A 16 -6.31 -5.11 6.11
CA LEU A 16 -6.00 -4.16 5.04
C LEU A 16 -4.72 -3.37 5.33
N GLN A 17 -4.58 -2.82 6.54
CA GLN A 17 -3.38 -2.09 6.99
C GLN A 17 -2.11 -2.95 6.92
N SER A 18 -2.20 -4.22 7.33
CA SER A 18 -1.05 -5.14 7.26
C SER A 18 -0.65 -5.45 5.82
N LEU A 19 -1.62 -5.56 4.92
CA LEU A 19 -1.36 -5.83 3.52
C LEU A 19 -0.83 -4.58 2.80
N ARG A 20 -1.28 -3.38 3.17
CA ARG A 20 -0.69 -2.10 2.73
C ARG A 20 0.78 -2.02 3.07
N GLN A 21 1.16 -2.28 4.32
CA GLN A 21 2.58 -2.26 4.74
C GLN A 21 3.45 -3.22 3.90
N ARG A 22 2.94 -4.42 3.60
CA ARG A 22 3.65 -5.39 2.75
C ARG A 22 3.80 -4.88 1.31
N GLU A 23 2.77 -4.22 0.77
CA GLU A 23 2.81 -3.65 -0.58
C GLU A 23 3.72 -2.42 -0.68
N GLU A 24 3.75 -1.58 0.35
CA GLU A 24 4.69 -0.45 0.46
C GLU A 24 6.13 -0.95 0.52
N ALA A 25 6.41 -1.98 1.32
CA ALA A 25 7.74 -2.61 1.36
C ALA A 25 8.14 -3.21 -0.01
N ARG A 26 7.20 -3.84 -0.70
CA ARG A 26 7.43 -4.39 -2.04
C ARG A 26 7.69 -3.30 -3.06
N LEU A 27 6.91 -2.21 -3.05
CA LEU A 27 7.13 -1.05 -3.92
C LEU A 27 8.52 -0.44 -3.68
N GLY A 28 8.91 -0.22 -2.43
CA GLY A 28 10.23 0.30 -2.09
C GLY A 28 11.38 -0.61 -2.53
N ALA A 29 11.20 -1.94 -2.49
CA ALA A 29 12.19 -2.87 -3.04
C ALA A 29 12.31 -2.75 -4.58
N MET A 30 11.20 -2.56 -5.28
CA MET A 30 11.19 -2.36 -6.74
C MET A 30 11.84 -1.03 -7.15
N GLU A 31 11.57 0.05 -6.41
CA GLU A 31 12.17 1.36 -6.63
C GLU A 31 13.69 1.33 -6.40
N ARG A 32 14.16 0.68 -5.33
CA ARG A 32 15.59 0.47 -5.10
C ARG A 32 16.26 -0.31 -6.23
N ARG A 33 15.59 -1.35 -6.76
CA ARG A 33 16.11 -2.12 -7.90
C ARG A 33 16.20 -1.27 -9.17
N SER A 34 15.19 -0.45 -9.44
CA SER A 34 15.22 0.49 -10.57
C SER A 34 16.38 1.49 -10.44
N TYR A 35 16.59 2.04 -9.25
CA TYR A 35 17.73 2.93 -8.99
C TYR A 35 19.09 2.25 -9.22
N ALA A 36 19.25 1.01 -8.74
CA ALA A 36 20.48 0.23 -8.95
C ALA A 36 20.74 -0.03 -10.45
N LEU A 37 19.70 -0.32 -11.23
CA LEU A 37 19.82 -0.50 -12.69
C LEU A 37 20.21 0.81 -13.39
N LYS A 38 19.62 1.95 -13.01
CA LYS A 38 20.00 3.27 -13.51
C LYS A 38 21.47 3.58 -13.21
N SER A 39 21.90 3.35 -11.97
CA SER A 39 23.30 3.53 -11.55
C SER A 39 24.26 2.65 -12.35
N ALA A 40 23.90 1.38 -12.58
CA ALA A 40 24.70 0.47 -13.41
C ALA A 40 24.78 0.93 -14.88
N GLN A 41 23.69 1.46 -15.44
CA GLN A 41 23.72 2.08 -16.79
C GLN A 41 24.64 3.29 -16.84
N SER A 42 24.55 4.21 -15.88
CA SER A 42 25.42 5.38 -15.83
C SER A 42 26.89 4.99 -15.74
N SER A 43 27.23 3.98 -14.94
CA SER A 43 28.60 3.44 -14.86
C SER A 43 29.06 2.85 -16.19
N ALA A 44 28.21 2.07 -16.86
CA ALA A 44 28.54 1.48 -18.15
C ALA A 44 28.72 2.54 -19.26
N ILE A 45 27.93 3.62 -19.24
CA ILE A 45 28.11 4.77 -20.13
C ILE A 45 29.44 5.49 -19.86
N ALA A 46 29.80 5.72 -18.59
CA ALA A 46 31.07 6.33 -18.24
C ALA A 46 32.26 5.50 -18.76
N THR A 47 32.24 4.18 -18.54
CA THR A 47 33.27 3.27 -19.07
C THR A 47 33.35 3.28 -20.59
N LEU A 48 32.21 3.41 -21.28
CA LEU A 48 32.19 3.53 -22.75
C LEU A 48 32.87 4.83 -23.20
N ASN A 49 32.55 5.96 -22.56
CA ASN A 49 33.13 7.26 -22.88
C ASN A 49 34.64 7.29 -22.62
N ASP A 50 35.09 6.75 -21.48
CA ASP A 50 36.52 6.63 -21.15
C ASP A 50 37.28 5.80 -22.21
N GLN A 51 36.64 4.78 -22.79
CA GLN A 51 37.24 3.99 -23.87
C GLN A 51 37.30 4.70 -25.21
N TYR A 52 36.29 5.52 -25.54
CA TYR A 52 36.32 6.36 -26.74
C TYR A 52 37.44 7.40 -26.68
N GLU A 53 37.74 7.94 -25.49
CA GLU A 53 38.85 8.87 -25.30
C GLU A 53 40.24 8.22 -25.46
N LEU A 54 40.33 6.88 -25.34
CA LEU A 54 41.61 6.14 -25.36
C LEU A 54 41.97 5.52 -26.73
N ASP A 55 41.15 5.70 -27.76
CA ASP A 55 41.39 5.37 -29.18
C ASP A 55 42.14 4.03 -29.44
N ARG A 56 41.66 2.94 -28.84
CA ARG A 56 42.28 1.60 -28.98
C ARG A 56 41.58 0.72 -30.04
N PRO A 57 42.31 -0.04 -30.86
CA PRO A 57 41.75 -0.91 -31.90
C PRO A 57 40.88 -2.08 -31.38
N GLN A 58 40.93 -2.38 -30.07
CA GLN A 58 40.05 -3.36 -29.42
C GLN A 58 38.67 -2.78 -29.01
N ALA A 59 38.48 -1.46 -29.15
CA ALA A 59 37.28 -0.75 -28.69
C ALA A 59 36.00 -1.18 -29.41
N ALA A 60 36.06 -1.58 -30.69
CA ALA A 60 34.86 -1.93 -31.45
C ALA A 60 34.09 -3.15 -30.88
N GLY A 61 34.80 -4.18 -30.42
CA GLY A 61 34.20 -5.36 -29.79
C GLY A 61 33.67 -5.08 -28.38
N PHE A 62 34.38 -4.24 -27.63
CA PHE A 62 34.02 -3.86 -26.26
C PHE A 62 32.82 -2.92 -26.22
N SER A 63 32.77 -1.93 -27.12
CA SER A 63 31.64 -1.01 -27.29
C SER A 63 30.34 -1.74 -27.63
N ARG A 64 30.41 -2.81 -28.43
CA ARG A 64 29.23 -3.63 -28.75
C ARG A 64 28.71 -4.39 -27.53
N LEU A 65 29.61 -4.97 -26.73
CA LEU A 65 29.26 -5.68 -25.50
C LEU A 65 28.64 -4.74 -24.45
N ILE A 66 29.20 -3.53 -24.27
CA ILE A 66 28.60 -2.51 -23.40
C ILE A 66 27.24 -2.04 -23.94
N ALA A 67 27.11 -1.82 -25.25
CA ALA A 67 25.85 -1.40 -25.85
C ALA A 67 24.73 -2.44 -25.64
N ASP A 68 25.04 -3.73 -25.77
CA ASP A 68 24.08 -4.81 -25.50
C ASP A 68 23.74 -4.91 -24.00
N GLN A 69 24.71 -4.68 -23.11
CA GLN A 69 24.47 -4.60 -21.67
C GLN A 69 23.58 -3.40 -21.29
N LEU A 70 23.78 -2.23 -21.92
CA LEU A 70 22.94 -1.04 -21.73
C LEU A 70 21.51 -1.29 -22.22
N ARG A 71 21.33 -1.91 -23.39
CA ARG A 71 20.00 -2.30 -23.89
C ARG A 71 19.27 -3.24 -22.94
N LEU A 72 19.99 -4.23 -22.41
CA LEU A 72 19.44 -5.19 -21.45
C LEU A 72 19.04 -4.50 -20.14
N CYS A 73 19.89 -3.61 -19.61
CA CYS A 73 19.57 -2.81 -18.43
C CYS A 73 18.37 -1.89 -18.65
N ALA A 74 18.25 -1.24 -19.82
CA ALA A 74 17.13 -0.37 -20.16
C ALA A 74 15.81 -1.14 -20.25
N ALA A 75 15.82 -2.33 -20.86
CA ALA A 75 14.65 -3.20 -20.91
C ALA A 75 14.21 -3.67 -19.51
N GLN A 76 15.16 -4.00 -18.64
CA GLN A 76 14.88 -4.38 -17.25
C GLN A 76 14.35 -3.21 -16.41
N GLU A 77 14.87 -2.01 -16.62
CA GLU A 77 14.40 -0.79 -15.98
C GLU A 77 12.95 -0.49 -16.38
N GLN A 78 12.64 -0.50 -17.67
CA GLN A 78 11.30 -0.24 -18.18
C GLN A 78 10.28 -1.26 -17.63
N ALA A 79 10.66 -2.53 -17.55
CA ALA A 79 9.82 -3.56 -16.93
C ALA A 79 9.62 -3.32 -15.42
N ALA A 80 10.67 -2.91 -14.70
CA ALA A 80 10.58 -2.59 -13.27
C ALA A 80 9.71 -1.35 -13.00
N GLU A 81 9.82 -0.31 -13.83
CA GLU A 81 9.00 0.91 -13.73
C GLU A 81 7.52 0.63 -14.01
N GLN A 82 7.20 -0.16 -15.04
CA GLN A 82 5.82 -0.57 -15.33
C GLN A 82 5.22 -1.38 -14.18
N GLN A 83 5.99 -2.29 -13.59
CA GLN A 83 5.52 -3.06 -12.44
C GLN A 83 5.33 -2.17 -11.19
N ALA A 84 6.24 -1.21 -10.96
CA ALA A 84 6.09 -0.24 -9.88
C ALA A 84 4.86 0.65 -10.07
N ALA A 85 4.58 1.10 -11.30
CA ALA A 85 3.39 1.88 -11.62
C ALA A 85 2.10 1.12 -11.29
N ARG A 86 1.98 -0.13 -11.77
CA ARG A 86 0.83 -1.00 -11.43
C ARG A 86 0.68 -1.21 -9.92
N GLN A 87 1.80 -1.31 -9.20
CA GLN A 87 1.79 -1.49 -7.76
C GLN A 87 1.33 -0.23 -7.02
N ARG A 88 1.68 0.98 -7.52
CA ARG A 88 1.18 2.26 -6.99
C ARG A 88 -0.33 2.39 -7.15
N ASP A 89 -0.87 2.01 -8.31
CA ASP A 89 -2.32 2.05 -8.56
C ASP A 89 -3.09 1.12 -7.60
N ARG A 90 -2.57 -0.10 -7.40
CA ARG A 90 -3.12 -1.04 -6.41
C ARG A 90 -3.09 -0.48 -4.99
N LEU A 91 -2.00 0.18 -4.62
CA LEU A 91 -1.86 0.82 -3.31
C LEU A 91 -2.88 1.96 -3.13
N ALA A 92 -3.10 2.76 -4.17
CA ALA A 92 -4.08 3.84 -4.15
C ALA A 92 -5.51 3.30 -3.94
N MET A 93 -5.90 2.24 -4.66
CA MET A 93 -7.18 1.56 -4.46
C MET A 93 -7.32 1.03 -3.03
N ARG A 94 -6.27 0.39 -2.49
CA ARG A 94 -6.30 -0.14 -1.12
C ARG A 94 -6.42 0.97 -0.07
N ARG A 95 -5.73 2.10 -0.22
CA ARG A 95 -5.89 3.27 0.66
C ARG A 95 -7.33 3.80 0.63
N GLY A 96 -7.99 3.76 -0.52
CA GLY A 96 -9.41 4.08 -0.64
C GLY A 96 -10.30 3.12 0.17
N LEU A 97 -10.07 1.80 0.02
CA LEU A 97 -10.80 0.78 0.78
C LEU A 97 -10.57 0.89 2.29
N GLU A 98 -9.35 1.18 2.73
CA GLU A 98 -9.05 1.42 4.15
C GLU A 98 -9.87 2.58 4.70
N ARG A 99 -9.91 3.73 4.01
CA ARG A 99 -10.70 4.90 4.47
C ARG A 99 -12.19 4.59 4.57
N VAL A 100 -12.74 3.92 3.56
CA VAL A 100 -14.16 3.50 3.57
C VAL A 100 -14.43 2.55 4.73
N THR A 101 -13.50 1.62 4.99
CA THR A 101 -13.62 0.66 6.11
C THR A 101 -13.49 1.37 7.46
N GLU A 102 -12.60 2.36 7.59
CA GLU A 102 -12.47 3.20 8.79
C GLU A 102 -13.75 3.98 9.09
N GLN A 103 -14.35 4.59 8.05
CA GLN A 103 -15.64 5.27 8.17
C GLN A 103 -16.73 4.30 8.63
N LEU A 104 -16.84 3.13 8.00
CA LEU A 104 -17.82 2.11 8.39
C LEU A 104 -17.64 1.62 9.82
N VAL A 105 -16.40 1.46 10.30
CA VAL A 105 -16.14 1.10 11.70
C VAL A 105 -16.61 2.20 12.65
N ASN A 106 -16.34 3.46 12.32
CA ASN A 106 -16.76 4.60 13.13
C ASN A 106 -18.29 4.74 13.17
N ASP A 107 -18.96 4.62 12.02
CA ASP A 107 -20.41 4.73 11.93
C ASP A 107 -21.11 3.61 12.71
N LEU A 108 -20.60 2.37 12.62
CA LEU A 108 -21.12 1.26 13.40
C LEU A 108 -20.90 1.44 14.91
N SER A 109 -19.75 1.98 15.31
CA SER A 109 -19.46 2.26 16.72
C SER A 109 -20.38 3.36 17.28
N GLN A 110 -20.68 4.40 16.50
CA GLN A 110 -21.60 5.46 16.92
C GLN A 110 -23.05 4.96 16.97
N ALA A 111 -23.45 4.10 16.03
CA ALA A 111 -24.76 3.46 16.06
C ALA A 111 -24.93 2.54 17.28
N ASP A 112 -23.88 1.79 17.67
CA ASP A 112 -23.84 1.01 18.91
C ASP A 112 -24.04 1.93 20.14
N GLN A 113 -23.28 3.02 20.23
CA GLN A 113 -23.39 3.98 21.36
C GLN A 113 -24.78 4.61 21.48
N ARG A 114 -25.37 5.07 20.36
CA ARG A 114 -26.72 5.65 20.37
C ARG A 114 -27.79 4.63 20.74
N SER A 115 -27.62 3.38 20.35
CA SER A 115 -28.52 2.29 20.74
C SER A 115 -28.47 2.04 22.25
N ASP A 116 -27.26 2.04 22.83
CA ASP A 116 -27.06 1.82 24.26
C ASP A 116 -27.57 3.02 25.08
N GLU A 117 -27.35 4.26 24.62
CA GLU A 117 -27.88 5.49 25.23
C GLU A 117 -29.42 5.53 25.21
N ALA A 118 -30.04 5.15 24.08
CA ALA A 118 -31.50 5.08 23.97
C ALA A 118 -32.10 4.03 24.91
N ALA A 119 -31.45 2.86 25.04
CA ALA A 119 -31.85 1.84 26.00
C ALA A 119 -31.73 2.34 27.46
N GLY A 120 -30.63 3.00 27.80
CA GLY A 120 -30.42 3.57 29.15
C GLY A 120 -31.42 4.69 29.48
N LEU A 121 -31.74 5.57 28.53
CA LEU A 121 -32.77 6.60 28.69
C LEU A 121 -34.16 5.99 28.88
N GLN A 122 -34.48 4.93 28.13
CA GLN A 122 -35.74 4.23 28.26
C GLN A 122 -35.86 3.57 29.65
N ASP A 123 -34.80 2.95 30.15
CA ASP A 123 -34.75 2.41 31.51
C ASP A 123 -35.00 3.49 32.58
N VAL A 124 -34.40 4.68 32.42
CA VAL A 124 -34.63 5.82 33.32
C VAL A 124 -36.10 6.25 33.28
N ILE A 125 -36.69 6.38 32.09
CA ILE A 125 -38.11 6.74 31.91
C ILE A 125 -39.03 5.70 32.55
N ASP A 126 -38.75 4.41 32.36
CA ASP A 126 -39.58 3.33 32.91
C ASP A 126 -39.52 3.28 34.44
N VAL A 127 -38.34 3.50 35.03
CA VAL A 127 -38.18 3.66 36.49
C VAL A 127 -38.97 4.86 37.01
N TYR A 128 -38.90 6.03 36.34
CA TYR A 128 -39.71 7.20 36.71
C TYR A 128 -41.22 6.96 36.60
N ARG A 129 -41.64 6.07 35.70
CA ARG A 129 -43.05 5.67 35.51
C ARG A 129 -43.50 4.54 36.44
N GLY A 130 -42.64 4.07 37.35
CA GLY A 130 -42.92 2.95 38.26
C GLY A 130 -42.96 1.58 37.59
N LYS A 131 -42.43 1.46 36.36
CA LYS A 131 -42.27 0.19 35.65
C LYS A 131 -40.87 -0.38 35.90
N PRO A 132 -40.70 -1.71 35.88
CA PRO A 132 -39.36 -2.30 35.92
C PRO A 132 -38.55 -1.88 34.69
N ALA A 133 -37.25 -1.65 34.88
CA ALA A 133 -36.32 -1.32 33.79
C ALA A 133 -36.39 -2.37 32.67
N ALA A 134 -36.49 -1.93 31.43
CA ALA A 134 -36.65 -2.76 30.25
C ALA A 134 -35.43 -3.69 30.01
N SER A 135 -34.24 -3.31 30.49
CA SER A 135 -33.02 -4.11 30.40
C SER A 135 -32.94 -5.34 31.32
N LYS A 136 -33.95 -5.59 32.17
CA LYS A 136 -33.98 -6.73 33.13
C LYS A 136 -34.87 -7.92 32.72
N GLN A 137 -35.33 -7.98 31.49
CA GLN A 137 -36.04 -9.14 30.91
C GLN A 137 -35.23 -9.77 29.78
#